data_AF-A0A967DW94-F1
#
_entry.id   AF-A0A967DW94-F1
#
_cell.length_a   1.000
_cell.length_b   1.000
_cell.length_c   1.000
_cell.angle_alpha   90.00
_cell.angle_beta   90.00
_cell.angle_gamma   90.00
#
_symmetry.space_group_name_H-M   'P 1'
#
loop_
_entity.id
_entity.type
_entity.pdbx_description
1 polymer ?
#
loop_
_entity_poly.entity_id
_entity_poly.type
_entity_poly.pdbx_seq_one_letter_code
_entity_poly.pdbx_strand_id
1 'polypeptide(L)'
;MPWAASDKRFNKLAPNMLLYGTVLEYACQQGFQVFDFGRSTPDSGTYRFKEQWGAQPKQLHWYYWVKDGRRLPQLNPQNPKYALAIRLWQKLPLAIANLLGPHIVKHLP
;
A
#
# COMPACT_ATOMS: atom_id res chain seq x y z
N MET A 1 -6.60 -10.00 3.82
CA MET A 1 -7.23 -9.33 2.65
C MET A 1 -6.23 -8.37 2.02
N PRO A 2 -5.81 -8.57 0.76
CA PRO A 2 -4.70 -7.80 0.19
C PRO A 2 -5.09 -6.36 -0.20
N TRP A 3 -6.35 -6.10 -0.57
CA TRP A 3 -6.81 -4.79 -1.02
C TRP A 3 -8.26 -4.54 -0.59
N ALA A 4 -8.56 -3.28 -0.26
CA ALA A 4 -9.91 -2.77 -0.04
C ALA A 4 -9.97 -1.35 -0.58
N ALA A 5 -11.08 -0.99 -1.20
CA ALA A 5 -11.31 0.34 -1.71
C ALA A 5 -12.79 0.69 -1.55
N SER A 6 -13.05 1.98 -1.38
CA SER A 6 -14.38 2.54 -1.37
C SER A 6 -14.42 3.77 -2.25
N ASP A 7 -15.58 4.03 -2.83
CA ASP A 7 -15.82 5.30 -3.52
C ASP A 7 -15.75 6.44 -2.51
N LYS A 8 -14.92 7.44 -2.82
CA LYS A 8 -14.66 8.61 -1.97
C LYS A 8 -15.94 9.34 -1.58
N ARG A 9 -16.96 9.34 -2.44
CA ARG A 9 -18.27 9.97 -2.19
C ARG A 9 -18.94 9.42 -0.93
N PHE A 10 -18.67 8.15 -0.59
CA PHE A 10 -19.27 7.45 0.53
C PHE A 10 -18.34 7.23 1.72
N ASN A 11 -17.15 7.86 1.73
CA ASN A 11 -16.21 7.70 2.85
C ASN A 11 -16.80 8.10 4.21
N LYS A 12 -17.76 9.03 4.23
CA LYS A 12 -18.49 9.44 5.45
C LYS A 12 -19.29 8.29 6.09
N LEU A 13 -19.66 7.28 5.31
CA LEU A 13 -20.36 6.09 5.79
C LEU A 13 -19.41 4.99 6.28
N ALA A 14 -18.09 5.23 6.21
CA ALA A 14 -17.05 4.29 6.61
C ALA A 14 -17.23 2.85 6.04
N PRO A 15 -17.48 2.65 4.74
CA PRO A 15 -17.77 1.34 4.16
C PRO A 15 -16.65 0.32 4.38
N ASN A 16 -15.39 0.75 4.40
CA ASN A 16 -14.28 -0.14 4.72
C ASN A 16 -14.33 -0.63 6.17
N MET A 17 -14.80 0.18 7.13
CA MET A 17 -14.96 -0.29 8.51
C MET A 17 -16.01 -1.39 8.60
N LEU A 18 -17.14 -1.22 7.90
CA LEU A 18 -18.16 -2.25 7.79
C LEU A 18 -17.60 -3.52 7.16
N LEU A 19 -16.90 -3.39 6.01
CA LEU A 19 -16.30 -4.53 5.31
C LEU A 19 -15.36 -5.35 6.22
N TYR A 20 -14.41 -4.70 6.89
CA TYR A 20 -13.48 -5.40 7.78
C TYR A 20 -14.19 -5.98 9.00
N GLY A 21 -15.16 -5.26 9.58
CA GLY A 21 -15.96 -5.75 10.70
C GLY A 21 -16.72 -7.04 10.37
N THR A 22 -17.44 -7.06 9.25
CA THR A 22 -18.19 -8.24 8.80
C THR A 22 -17.26 -9.42 8.49
N VAL A 23 -16.09 -9.17 7.90
CA VAL A 23 -15.14 -10.25 7.60
C VAL A 23 -14.53 -10.82 8.87
N LEU A 24 -14.18 -9.98 9.85
CA LEU A 24 -13.65 -10.43 11.13
C LEU A 24 -14.69 -11.21 11.93
N GLU A 25 -15.94 -10.73 11.96
CA GLU A 25 -17.06 -11.43 12.58
C GLU A 25 -17.23 -12.83 11.97
N TYR A 26 -17.29 -12.90 10.63
CA TYR A 26 -17.34 -14.18 9.92
C TYR A 26 -16.15 -15.07 10.28
N ALA A 27 -14.93 -14.51 10.32
CA ALA A 27 -13.74 -15.28 10.63
C ALA A 27 -13.81 -15.89 12.04
N CYS A 28 -14.29 -15.13 13.02
CA CYS A 28 -14.52 -15.59 14.38
C CYS A 28 -15.60 -16.69 14.43
N GLN A 29 -16.72 -16.51 13.73
CA GLN A 29 -17.79 -17.51 13.66
C GLN A 29 -17.34 -18.84 13.03
N GLN A 30 -16.42 -18.79 12.08
CA GLN A 30 -15.81 -19.98 11.48
C GLN A 30 -14.67 -20.58 12.32
N GLY A 31 -14.33 -19.99 13.48
CA GLY A 31 -13.29 -20.48 14.37
C GLY A 31 -11.85 -20.21 13.90
N PHE A 32 -11.64 -19.32 12.94
CA PHE A 32 -10.29 -18.92 12.52
C PHE A 32 -9.57 -18.18 13.66
N GLN A 33 -8.32 -18.54 13.90
CA GLN A 33 -7.51 -18.00 14.98
C GLN A 33 -6.62 -16.82 14.56
N VAL A 34 -6.38 -16.66 13.25
CA VAL A 34 -5.44 -15.69 12.70
C VAL A 34 -6.08 -14.98 11.51
N PHE A 35 -6.03 -13.66 11.53
CA PHE A 35 -6.41 -12.82 10.40
C PHE A 35 -5.21 -11.99 9.94
N ASP A 36 -4.84 -12.14 8.66
CA ASP A 36 -3.74 -11.39 8.07
C ASP A 36 -4.27 -10.16 7.29
N PHE A 37 -3.97 -8.98 7.83
CA PHE A 37 -4.25 -7.67 7.20
C PHE A 37 -3.30 -7.32 6.05
N GLY A 38 -2.28 -8.15 5.80
CA GLY A 38 -1.24 -7.94 4.82
C GLY A 38 -0.21 -6.89 5.23
N ARG A 39 0.73 -6.61 4.33
CA ARG A 39 1.81 -5.64 4.55
C ARG A 39 1.30 -4.21 4.71
N SER A 40 1.97 -3.43 5.57
CA SER A 40 1.89 -1.97 5.60
C SER A 40 3.29 -1.41 5.87
N THR A 41 3.52 -0.16 5.45
CA THR A 41 4.71 0.59 5.86
C THR A 41 4.51 1.07 7.30
N PRO A 42 5.51 0.96 8.20
CA PRO A 42 5.41 1.51 9.56
C PRO A 42 4.94 2.96 9.56
N ASP A 43 4.12 3.32 10.55
CA ASP A 43 3.55 4.66 10.75
C ASP A 43 2.63 5.20 9.63
N SER A 44 2.41 4.44 8.55
CA SER A 44 1.48 4.83 7.48
C SER A 44 0.01 4.82 7.95
N GLY A 45 -0.87 5.50 7.21
CA GLY A 45 -2.32 5.48 7.49
C GLY A 45 -2.90 4.06 7.50
N THR A 46 -2.45 3.20 6.57
CA THR A 46 -2.86 1.79 6.54
C THR A 46 -2.31 1.00 7.72
N TYR A 47 -1.12 1.35 8.24
CA TYR A 47 -0.58 0.75 9.47
C TYR A 47 -1.46 1.09 10.68
N ARG A 48 -1.76 2.38 10.90
CA ARG A 48 -2.62 2.84 12.00
C ARG A 48 -4.03 2.26 11.92
N PHE A 49 -4.59 2.16 10.71
CA PHE A 49 -5.87 1.50 10.47
C PHE A 49 -5.88 0.05 10.99
N LYS A 50 -4.79 -0.71 10.76
CA LYS A 50 -4.69 -2.11 11.20
C LYS A 50 -4.53 -2.22 12.71
N GLU A 51 -3.75 -1.32 13.32
CA GLU A 51 -3.59 -1.25 14.78
C GLU A 51 -4.92 -1.04 15.50
N GLN A 52 -5.84 -0.26 14.93
CA GLN A 52 -7.18 -0.05 15.49
C GLN A 52 -8.01 -1.33 15.62
N TRP A 53 -7.71 -2.37 14.82
CA TRP A 53 -8.34 -3.69 14.91
C TRP A 53 -7.58 -4.66 15.82
N GLY A 54 -6.56 -4.20 16.56
CA GLY A 54 -5.73 -5.03 17.43
C GLY A 54 -4.65 -5.84 16.70
N ALA A 55 -4.40 -5.56 15.42
CA ALA A 55 -3.38 -6.26 14.65
C ALA A 55 -1.97 -6.03 15.24
N GLN A 56 -1.22 -7.11 15.40
CA GLN A 56 0.16 -7.06 15.89
C GLN A 56 1.14 -7.03 14.71
N PRO A 57 2.05 -6.04 14.63
CA PRO A 57 3.00 -5.96 13.53
C PRO A 57 3.98 -7.13 13.56
N LYS A 58 4.18 -7.75 12.40
CA LYS A 58 5.25 -8.72 12.16
C LYS A 58 6.23 -8.12 11.15
N GLN A 59 7.49 -7.99 11.57
CA GLN A 59 8.53 -7.44 10.71
C GLN A 59 8.72 -8.32 9.46
N LEU A 60 8.69 -7.69 8.30
CA LEU A 60 9.02 -8.32 7.03
C LEU A 60 10.44 -7.91 6.63
N HIS A 61 11.19 -8.82 6.03
CA HIS A 61 12.58 -8.60 5.62
C HIS A 61 12.68 -8.62 4.10
N TRP A 62 13.37 -7.62 3.54
CA TRP A 62 13.67 -7.54 2.11
C TRP A 62 15.15 -7.82 1.91
N TYR A 63 15.43 -8.81 1.06
CA TYR A 63 16.78 -9.16 0.67
C TYR A 63 17.02 -8.68 -0.75
N TYR A 64 18.14 -7.98 -0.97
CA TYR A 64 18.51 -7.45 -2.26
C TYR A 64 19.86 -8.05 -2.67
N TRP A 65 19.93 -8.57 -3.89
CA TRP A 65 21.18 -8.97 -4.51
C TRP A 65 21.73 -7.80 -5.33
N VAL A 66 22.80 -7.16 -4.86
CA VAL A 66 23.45 -6.04 -5.54
C VAL A 66 24.89 -6.41 -5.87
N LYS A 67 25.36 -6.01 -7.07
CA LYS A 67 26.77 -6.17 -7.44
C LYS A 67 27.66 -5.37 -6.49
N ASP A 68 28.84 -5.90 -6.17
CA ASP A 68 29.80 -5.27 -5.26
C ASP A 68 30.00 -3.77 -5.57
N GLY A 69 29.93 -2.96 -4.52
CA GLY A 69 30.07 -1.51 -4.60
C GLY A 69 28.81 -0.73 -5.04
N ARG A 70 27.72 -1.40 -5.45
CA ARG A 70 26.46 -0.70 -5.74
C ARG A 70 25.63 -0.48 -4.47
N ARG A 71 25.13 0.74 -4.32
CA ARG A 71 24.22 1.11 -3.23
C ARG A 71 22.88 0.38 -3.39
N LEU A 72 22.27 0.03 -2.26
CA LEU A 72 20.92 -0.52 -2.23
C LEU A 72 19.95 0.46 -2.92
N PRO A 73 19.01 -0.06 -3.74
CA PRO A 73 18.04 0.77 -4.42
C PRO A 73 17.09 1.41 -3.39
N GLN A 74 17.09 2.74 -3.29
CA GLN A 74 16.23 3.50 -2.38
C GLN A 74 14.84 3.71 -3.00
N LEU A 75 14.11 2.63 -3.25
CA LEU A 75 12.79 2.61 -3.90
C LEU A 75 11.64 2.92 -2.96
N ASN A 76 11.92 3.75 -1.97
CA ASN A 76 10.87 4.22 -1.09
C ASN A 76 10.09 5.34 -1.82
N PRO A 77 8.75 5.26 -1.96
CA PRO A 77 7.93 6.36 -2.47
C PRO A 77 8.08 7.66 -1.68
N GLN A 78 8.52 7.58 -0.42
CA GLN A 78 8.87 8.74 0.42
C GLN A 78 10.26 9.34 0.11
N ASN A 79 10.99 8.82 -0.88
CA ASN A 79 12.29 9.36 -1.26
C ASN A 79 12.12 10.76 -1.89
N PRO A 80 12.67 11.82 -1.28
CA PRO A 80 12.48 13.20 -1.76
C PRO A 80 12.99 13.41 -3.19
N LYS A 81 13.94 12.57 -3.66
CA LYS A 81 14.46 12.61 -5.04
C LYS A 81 13.36 12.44 -6.10
N TYR A 82 12.31 11.69 -5.80
CA TYR A 82 11.21 11.45 -6.73
C TYR A 82 9.99 12.32 -6.47
N ALA A 83 9.96 13.12 -5.39
CA ALA A 83 8.79 13.89 -5.00
C ALA A 83 8.33 14.87 -6.08
N LEU A 84 9.27 15.57 -6.74
CA LEU A 84 8.96 16.49 -7.83
C LEU A 84 8.41 15.75 -9.06
N ALA A 85 9.05 14.65 -9.46
CA ALA A 85 8.63 13.84 -10.59
C ALA A 85 7.21 13.28 -10.38
N ILE A 86 6.93 12.76 -9.18
CA ILE A 86 5.59 12.27 -8.80
C ILE A 86 4.55 13.39 -8.88
N ARG A 87 4.86 14.59 -8.35
CA ARG A 87 3.93 15.74 -8.39
C ARG A 87 3.62 16.19 -9.82
N LEU A 88 4.63 16.22 -10.69
CA LEU A 88 4.43 16.55 -12.11
C LEU A 88 3.59 15.47 -12.81
N TRP A 89 3.89 14.20 -12.53
CA TRP A 89 3.14 13.06 -13.08
C TRP A 89 1.67 13.07 -12.67
N GLN A 90 1.35 13.38 -11.40
CA GLN A 90 -0.02 13.47 -10.89
C GLN A 90 -0.85 14.58 -11.55
N LYS A 91 -0.22 15.59 -12.14
CA LYS A 91 -0.88 16.70 -12.85
C LYS A 91 -0.99 16.48 -14.35
N LEU A 92 -0.38 15.41 -14.87
CA LEU A 92 -0.33 15.13 -16.29
C LEU A 92 -1.73 14.68 -16.79
N PRO A 93 -2.22 15.18 -17.94
CA PRO A 93 -3.44 14.66 -18.55
C PRO A 93 -3.35 13.15 -18.81
N LEU A 94 -4.45 12.44 -18.60
CA LEU A 94 -4.50 10.99 -18.65
C LEU A 94 -4.00 10.40 -19.98
N ALA A 95 -4.30 11.05 -21.11
CA ALA A 95 -3.84 10.61 -22.42
C ALA A 95 -2.30 10.57 -22.53
N ILE A 96 -1.63 11.61 -22.01
CA ILE A 96 -0.16 11.69 -22.00
C ILE A 96 0.42 10.68 -21.01
N ALA A 97 -0.22 10.52 -19.84
CA ALA A 97 0.20 9.54 -18.84
C ALA A 97 0.14 8.11 -19.38
N ASN A 98 -0.91 7.79 -20.14
CA ASN A 98 -1.08 6.48 -20.77
C ASN A 98 -0.08 6.24 -21.91
N LEU A 99 0.33 7.30 -22.63
CA LEU A 99 1.35 7.20 -23.68
C LEU A 99 2.75 6.99 -23.08
N LEU A 100 3.13 7.79 -22.08
CA LEU A 100 4.48 7.76 -21.51
C LEU A 100 4.65 6.64 -20.46
N GLY A 101 3.58 6.26 -19.77
CA GLY A 101 3.58 5.30 -18.66
C GLY A 101 4.27 3.98 -19.00
N PRO A 102 3.89 3.28 -20.09
CA PRO A 102 4.52 2.01 -20.47
C PRO A 102 6.02 2.08 -20.73
N HIS A 103 6.54 3.24 -21.15
CA HIS A 103 7.97 3.43 -21.38
C HIS A 103 8.73 3.72 -20.08
N ILE A 104 8.10 4.37 -19.11
CA ILE A 104 8.72 4.71 -17.83
C ILE A 104 8.68 3.53 -16.86
N VAL A 105 7.55 2.83 -16.76
CA VAL A 105 7.36 1.72 -15.82
C VAL A 105 8.36 0.58 -16.07
N LYS A 106 8.77 0.35 -17.32
CA LYS A 106 9.81 -0.64 -17.68
C LYS A 106 11.17 -0.41 -17.00
N HIS A 107 11.44 0.82 -16.58
CA HIS A 107 12.71 1.21 -15.97
C HIS A 107 12.59 1.44 -14.46
N LEU A 108 11.38 1.29 -13.90
CA LEU A 108 11.16 1.29 -12.47
C LEU A 108 11.34 -0.15 -11.96
N PRO A 109 12.26 -0.38 -11.01
CA PRO A 109 12.47 -1.71 -10.41
C PRO A 109 11.33 -2.14 -9.48
#